data_AF-A0A4S3PR24-F1
#
_entry.id   AF-A0A4S3PR24-F1
#
_cell.length_a   1.000
_cell.length_b   1.000
_cell.length_c   1.000
_cell.angle_alpha   90.00
_cell.angle_beta   90.00
_cell.angle_gamma   90.00
#
_symmetry.space_group_name_H-M   'P 1'
#
loop_
_entity.id
_entity.type
_entity.pdbx_description
1 polymer ?
#
loop_
_entity_poly.entity_id
_entity_poly.type
_entity_poly.pdbx_seq_one_letter_code
_entity_poly.pdbx_strand_id
1 'polypeptide(L)' 'MDSKVVEVDVREDLKNKIEPFQKIIEAVKPLQDGDIFILHAPFKPTPLFPILKAKGFSNEAEQIDKKHWKVTFTKRGDK' A
#
# COMPACT_ATOMS: atom_id res chain seq x y z
N MET A 1 5.97 -4.87 21.20
CA MET A 1 5.04 -4.07 20.35
C MET A 1 5.75 -3.98 19.02
N ASP A 2 5.51 -5.00 18.21
CA ASP A 2 6.31 -5.28 17.03
C ASP A 2 5.51 -4.75 15.85
N SER A 3 5.69 -3.46 15.55
CA SER A 3 5.13 -2.85 14.34
C SER A 3 5.76 -3.54 13.14
N LYS A 4 4.95 -4.31 12.41
CA LYS A 4 5.38 -4.99 11.21
C LYS A 4 5.37 -4.00 10.05
N VAL A 5 6.50 -3.90 9.36
CA VAL A 5 6.62 -3.14 8.12
C VAL A 5 6.58 -4.13 6.96
N VAL A 6 5.60 -3.99 6.08
CA VAL A 6 5.44 -4.81 4.88
C VAL A 6 5.64 -3.94 3.65
N GLU A 7 6.70 -4.18 2.90
CA GLU A 7 6.99 -3.48 1.65
C GLU A 7 6.64 -4.35 0.46
N VAL A 8 5.89 -3.79 -0.50
CA VAL A 8 5.50 -4.48 -1.73
C VAL A 8 5.81 -3.57 -2.92
N ASP A 9 6.64 -4.08 -3.81
CA ASP A 9 6.90 -3.46 -5.11
C ASP A 9 6.03 -4.11 -6.18
N VAL A 10 5.30 -3.27 -6.91
CA VAL A 10 4.37 -3.69 -7.95
C VAL A 10 4.73 -3.09 -9.31
N ARG A 11 5.89 -2.42 -9.41
CA ARG A 11 6.37 -1.83 -10.66
C ARG A 11 6.64 -2.92 -11.69
N GLU A 12 7.23 -4.03 -11.25
CA GLU A 12 7.48 -5.19 -12.09
C GLU A 12 6.20 -5.95 -12.44
N ASP A 13 5.31 -6.14 -11.47
CA ASP A 13 3.99 -6.77 -11.72
C ASP A 13 3.25 -6.01 -12.84
N LEU A 14 3.13 -4.68 -12.73
CA LEU A 14 2.49 -3.85 -13.74
C LEU A 14 3.21 -3.85 -15.08
N LYS A 15 4.55 -3.91 -15.08
CA LYS A 15 5.36 -4.04 -16.30
C LYS A 15 5.08 -5.36 -17.02
N ASN A 16 4.82 -6.43 -16.27
CA ASN A 16 4.51 -7.76 -16.78
C ASN A 16 3.00 -7.96 -17.06
N LYS A 17 2.17 -6.91 -16.99
CA LYS A 17 0.69 -6.99 -17.09
C LYS A 17 0.05 -7.90 -16.03
N ILE A 18 0.70 -8.07 -14.89
CA ILE A 18 0.18 -8.78 -13.73
C ILE A 18 -0.59 -7.76 -12.89
N GLU A 19 -1.78 -8.10 -12.43
CA GLU A 19 -2.56 -7.23 -11.55
C GLU A 19 -2.05 -7.32 -10.10
N PRO A 20 -1.40 -6.28 -9.56
CA PRO A 20 -0.88 -6.33 -8.20
C PRO A 20 -1.94 -6.03 -7.14
N PHE A 21 -3.14 -5.64 -7.56
CA PHE A 21 -4.20 -5.20 -6.66
C PHE A 21 -4.55 -6.29 -5.63
N GLN A 22 -4.74 -7.53 -6.09
CA GLN A 22 -5.01 -8.68 -5.23
C GLN A 22 -3.89 -8.89 -4.21
N LYS A 23 -2.63 -8.90 -4.67
CA LYS A 23 -1.43 -9.07 -3.84
C LYS A 23 -1.34 -8.01 -2.72
N ILE A 24 -1.67 -6.76 -3.04
CA ILE A 24 -1.72 -5.66 -2.06
C ILE A 24 -2.80 -5.91 -1.01
N ILE A 25 -4.01 -6.26 -1.44
CA ILE A 25 -5.13 -6.53 -0.53
C ILE A 25 -4.84 -7.74 0.37
N GLU A 26 -4.22 -8.78 -0.15
CA GLU A 26 -3.82 -9.94 0.64
C GLU A 26 -2.71 -9.60 1.64
N ALA A 27 -1.74 -8.77 1.24
CA ALA A 27 -0.66 -8.32 2.12
C ALA A 27 -1.15 -7.42 3.26
N VAL A 28 -2.16 -6.56 3.01
CA VAL A 28 -2.74 -5.68 4.05
C VAL A 28 -3.79 -6.37 4.93
N LYS A 29 -4.37 -7.49 4.47
CA LYS A 29 -5.42 -8.23 5.19
C LYS A 29 -5.02 -8.69 6.59
N PRO A 30 -3.81 -9.26 6.80
CA PRO A 30 -3.36 -9.69 8.13
C PRO A 30 -2.74 -8.55 8.95
N LEU A 31 -2.70 -7.31 8.44
CA LEU A 31 -2.08 -6.19 9.17
C LEU A 31 -2.95 -5.72 10.33
N GLN A 32 -2.27 -5.48 11.43
CA GLN A 32 -2.80 -5.08 12.72
C GLN A 32 -2.54 -3.60 12.96
N ASP A 33 -3.17 -3.07 14.00
CA ASP A 33 -3.06 -1.66 14.35
C ASP A 33 -1.63 -1.32 14.77
N GLY A 34 -1.07 -0.29 14.14
CA GLY A 34 0.35 0.05 14.27
C GLY A 34 1.27 -0.59 13.25
N ASP A 35 0.76 -1.46 12.36
CA ASP A 35 1.52 -1.96 11.21
C ASP A 35 1.58 -0.92 10.08
N ILE A 36 2.65 -1.03 9.30
CA ILE A 36 2.96 -0.13 8.20
C ILE A 36 3.09 -0.97 6.92
N PHE A 37 2.44 -0.52 5.86
CA PHE A 37 2.50 -1.12 4.54
C PHE A 37 3.00 -0.11 3.52
N ILE A 38 4.13 -0.39 2.88
CA ILE A 38 4.75 0.49 1.90
C ILE A 38 4.55 -0.12 0.51
N LEU A 39 3.92 0.63 -0.38
CA LEU A 39 3.64 0.22 -1.75
C LEU A 39 4.46 1.05 -2.74
N HIS A 40 5.23 0.36 -3.58
CA HIS A 40 5.99 0.98 -4.66
C HIS A 40 5.29 0.72 -5.99
N ALA A 41 4.75 1.79 -6.58
CA ALA A 41 4.01 1.71 -7.84
C ALA A 41 4.64 2.63 -8.90
N PRO A 42 4.50 2.32 -10.20
CA PRO A 42 5.02 3.18 -11.25
C PRO A 42 4.14 4.43 -11.47
N PHE A 43 2.92 4.43 -10.94
CA PHE A 43 1.95 5.51 -10.97
C PHE A 43 1.11 5.53 -9.68
N LYS A 44 0.40 6.65 -9.45
CA LYS A 44 -0.45 6.84 -8.27
C LYS A 44 -1.63 5.86 -8.26
N PRO A 45 -1.76 4.97 -7.26
CA PRO A 45 -2.83 3.97 -7.20
C PRO A 45 -4.13 4.57 -6.62
N THR A 46 -4.70 5.53 -7.35
CA THR A 46 -5.97 6.19 -7.02
C THR A 46 -7.12 5.25 -6.61
N PRO A 47 -7.37 4.10 -7.28
CA PRO A 47 -8.46 3.21 -6.86
C PRO A 47 -8.21 2.50 -5.52
N LEU A 48 -6.97 2.39 -5.05
CA LEU A 48 -6.63 1.70 -3.79
C LEU A 48 -6.89 2.56 -2.54
N PHE A 49 -6.79 3.89 -2.67
CA PHE A 49 -6.94 4.80 -1.53
C PHE A 49 -8.29 4.68 -0.81
N PRO A 50 -9.45 4.77 -1.48
CA PRO A 50 -10.74 4.66 -0.79
C PRO A 50 -10.95 3.27 -0.16
N ILE A 51 -10.38 2.21 -0.76
CA ILE A 51 -10.53 0.83 -0.29
C ILE A 51 -9.78 0.61 1.02
N LEU A 52 -8.55 1.12 1.11
CA LEU A 52 -7.74 1.01 2.32
C LEU A 52 -8.23 1.99 3.39
N LYS A 53 -8.70 3.18 3.00
CA LYS A 53 -9.37 4.11 3.91
C LYS A 53 -10.62 3.51 4.55
N ALA A 54 -11.45 2.80 3.78
CA ALA A 54 -12.62 2.08 4.30
C ALA A 54 -12.25 0.93 5.27
N LYS A 55 -11.01 0.42 5.22
CA LYS A 55 -10.48 -0.57 6.17
C LYS A 55 -9.84 0.05 7.42
N GLY A 56 -9.86 1.37 7.58
CA GLY A 56 -9.20 2.08 8.69
C GLY A 56 -7.71 2.34 8.47
N PHE A 57 -7.22 2.25 7.23
CA PHE A 57 -5.83 2.61 6.93
C PHE A 57 -5.75 4.07 6.51
N SER A 58 -4.77 4.78 7.07
CA SER A 58 -4.31 6.06 6.54
C SER A 58 -3.34 5.80 5.41
N ASN A 59 -3.43 6.53 4.31
CA ASN A 59 -2.53 6.41 3.17
C ASN A 59 -1.85 7.74 2.87
N GLU A 60 -0.56 7.68 2.58
CA GLU A 60 0.26 8.83 2.22
C GLU A 60 1.00 8.48 0.93
N ALA A 61 0.69 9.19 -0.16
CA ALA A 61 1.26 8.93 -1.46
C ALA A 61 2.26 10.05 -1.80
N GLU A 62 3.53 9.67 -1.90
CA GLU A 62 4.64 10.54 -2.25
C GLU A 62 5.21 10.14 -3.61
N GLN A 63 5.41 11.13 -4.48
CA GLN A 63 6.08 10.91 -5.74
C GLN A 63 7.59 11.07 -5.53
N ILE A 64 8.30 9.95 -5.45
CA ILE A 64 9.76 9.93 -5.36
C ILE A 64 10.36 10.27 -6.73
N ASP A 65 9.74 9.78 -7.81
CA ASP A 65 10.31 9.85 -9.16
C ASP A 65 9.24 9.85 -10.27
N LYS A 66 9.65 10.10 -11.53
CA LYS A 66 8.70 10.17 -12.67
C LYS A 66 7.88 8.89 -12.87
N LYS A 67 8.47 7.73 -12.57
CA LYS A 67 7.84 6.40 -12.64
C LYS A 67 7.95 5.67 -11.31
N HIS A 68 7.98 6.41 -10.20
CA HIS A 68 8.09 5.82 -8.88
C HIS A 68 7.26 6.64 -7.88
N TRP A 69 6.18 6.02 -7.47
CA TRP A 69 5.31 6.46 -6.39
C TRP A 69 5.53 5.55 -5.20
N LYS A 70 5.81 6.15 -4.04
CA LYS A 70 5.84 5.46 -2.76
C LYS A 70 4.56 5.78 -2.03
N VAL A 71 3.80 4.76 -1.65
CA VAL A 71 2.58 4.94 -0.89
C VAL A 71 2.72 4.23 0.44
N THR A 72 2.73 5.00 1.52
CA THR A 72 2.79 4.48 2.88
C THR A 72 1.36 4.37 3.41
N PHE A 73 0.97 3.17 3.77
CA PHE A 73 -0.28 2.88 4.43
C PHE A 73 0.00 2.53 5.89
N THR A 74 -0.72 3.16 6.81
CA THR A 74 -0.58 2.91 8.24
C THR A 74 -1.94 2.61 8.81
N LYS A 75 -2.08 1.44 9.44
CA LYS A 75 -3.33 1.11 10.12
C LYS A 75 -3.38 1.89 11.43
N ARG A 76 -4.19 2.95 11.45
CA ARG A 76 -4.48 3.67 12.68
C ARG A 76 -5.78 3.08 13.20
N GLY A 77 -5.70 2.37 14.31
CA GLY A 77 -6.90 1.89 15.00
C GLY A 77 -7.75 3.09 15.29
N ASP A 78 -8.92 3.15 14.66
CA ASP A 78 -9.93 4.14 14.98
C ASP A 78 -10.27 3.91 16.45
N LYS A 79 -9.86 4.85 17.29
CA LYS A 79 -9.89 4.74 18.74
C LYS A 79 -11.23 5.18 19.28
#